data_AF-A0A510JMU9-F1
#
_entry.id   AF-A0A510JMU9-F1
#
_cell.length_a   1.000
_cell.length_b   1.000
_cell.length_c   1.000
_cell.angle_alpha   90.00
_cell.angle_beta   90.00
_cell.angle_gamma   90.00
#
_symmetry.space_group_name_H-M   'P 1'
#
loop_
_entity.id
_entity.type
_entity.pdbx_description
1 polymer ?
#
loop_
_entity_poly.entity_id
_entity_poly.type
_entity_poly.pdbx_seq_one_letter_code
_entity_poly.pdbx_strand_id
1 'polypeptide(L)'
;MRKVRGKNIKLRVKNLIEKYNTRNPYELCRRLKITIICRDLGKPKGWFQKVLRRKYIFLNEKLDEYSKLIVLCHELGHAILHNSEKIGFMKMNFLNYTSELENEANEFGAELMKFQEEVSYEVARNCDLGLQVLEEMKRYVKY
;
A
#
# COMPACT_ATOMS: atom_id res chain seq x y z
N MET A 1 2.25 -21.80 23.16
CA MET A 1 2.01 -20.51 22.50
C MET A 1 1.29 -20.76 21.18
N ARG A 2 0.06 -20.24 20.98
CA ARG A 2 -0.70 -20.42 19.73
C ARG A 2 -0.06 -19.55 18.63
N LYS A 3 0.50 -20.18 17.60
CA LYS A 3 0.91 -19.52 16.35
C LYS A 3 -0.33 -18.82 15.79
N VAL A 4 -0.36 -17.49 15.79
CA VAL A 4 -1.38 -16.74 15.07
C VAL A 4 -1.25 -17.15 13.60
N ARG A 5 -2.31 -17.71 13.01
CA ARG A 5 -2.33 -18.01 11.57
C ARG A 5 -2.11 -16.68 10.85
N GLY A 6 -0.91 -16.47 10.31
CA GLY A 6 -0.61 -15.28 9.51
C GLY A 6 -1.65 -15.13 8.42
N LYS A 7 -2.12 -13.91 8.19
CA LYS A 7 -3.04 -13.62 7.08
C LYS A 7 -2.34 -14.07 5.80
N ASN A 8 -2.97 -14.92 4.99
CA ASN A 8 -2.43 -15.28 3.69
C ASN A 8 -2.61 -14.09 2.73
N ILE A 9 -1.61 -13.19 2.70
CA ILE A 9 -1.67 -11.92 1.97
C ILE A 9 -1.70 -12.18 0.46
N LYS A 10 -0.88 -13.12 -0.04
CA LYS A 10 -0.92 -13.55 -1.44
C LYS A 10 -2.33 -13.97 -1.88
N LEU A 11 -3.02 -14.80 -1.10
CA LEU A 11 -4.40 -15.21 -1.40
C LEU A 11 -5.37 -14.02 -1.34
N ARG A 12 -5.17 -13.08 -0.41
CA ARG A 12 -6.01 -11.87 -0.32
C ARG A 12 -5.86 -10.97 -1.55
N VAL A 13 -4.64 -10.77 -2.05
CA VAL A 13 -4.40 -10.00 -3.28
C VAL A 13 -5.06 -10.69 -4.47
N LYS A 14 -4.86 -12.01 -4.62
CA LYS A 14 -5.51 -12.79 -5.68
C LYS A 14 -7.04 -12.65 -5.65
N ASN A 15 -7.65 -12.89 -4.49
CA ASN A 15 -9.09 -12.77 -4.33
C ASN A 15 -9.61 -11.34 -4.58
N LEU A 16 -8.81 -10.31 -4.25
CA LEU A 16 -9.15 -8.92 -4.51
C LEU A 16 -9.21 -8.63 -6.01
N ILE A 17 -8.18 -9.08 -6.74
CA ILE A 17 -8.07 -8.92 -8.19
C ILE A 17 -9.23 -9.64 -8.88
N GLU A 18 -9.50 -10.89 -8.50
CA GLU A 18 -10.61 -11.69 -9.03
C GLU A 18 -11.97 -11.02 -8.76
N LYS A 19 -12.20 -10.56 -7.53
CA LYS A 19 -13.46 -9.93 -7.13
C LYS A 19 -13.80 -8.67 -7.93
N TYR A 20 -12.79 -7.86 -8.24
CA TYR A 20 -13.00 -6.59 -8.97
C TYR A 20 -12.64 -6.68 -10.45
N ASN A 21 -12.22 -7.85 -10.92
CA ASN A 21 -11.75 -8.12 -12.28
C ASN A 21 -10.72 -7.10 -12.78
N THR A 22 -9.77 -6.74 -11.91
CA THR A 22 -8.73 -5.78 -12.24
C THR A 22 -7.54 -5.90 -11.29
N ARG A 23 -6.34 -5.77 -11.85
CA ARG A 23 -5.08 -5.73 -11.11
C ARG A 23 -4.51 -4.31 -10.97
N ASN A 24 -5.13 -3.32 -11.62
CA ASN A 24 -4.68 -1.94 -11.58
C ASN A 24 -5.07 -1.32 -10.21
N PRO A 25 -4.11 -0.84 -9.40
CA PRO A 25 -4.38 -0.33 -8.05
C PRO A 25 -5.25 0.93 -8.03
N TYR A 26 -5.18 1.78 -9.06
CA TYR A 26 -6.05 2.95 -9.20
C TYR A 26 -7.51 2.53 -9.43
N GLU A 27 -7.73 1.56 -10.32
CA GLU A 27 -9.07 1.00 -10.58
C GLU A 27 -9.61 0.27 -9.34
N LEU A 28 -8.76 -0.48 -8.63
CA LEU A 28 -9.13 -1.10 -7.36
C LEU A 28 -9.59 -0.03 -6.34
N CYS A 29 -8.84 1.06 -6.18
CA CYS A 29 -9.23 2.16 -5.29
C CYS A 29 -10.59 2.75 -5.69
N ARG A 30 -10.82 3.00 -6.99
CA ARG A 30 -12.10 3.49 -7.51
C ARG A 30 -13.26 2.54 -7.15
N ARG A 31 -13.10 1.25 -7.40
CA ARG A 31 -14.12 0.21 -7.10
C ARG A 31 -14.38 0.07 -5.60
N LEU A 32 -13.35 0.25 -4.78
CA LEU A 32 -13.41 0.20 -3.32
C LEU A 32 -13.93 1.50 -2.68
N LYS A 33 -14.27 2.51 -3.48
CA LYS A 33 -14.68 3.85 -3.04
C LYS A 33 -13.62 4.50 -2.14
N ILE A 34 -12.35 4.35 -2.51
CA ILE A 34 -11.20 5.01 -1.90
C ILE A 34 -10.84 6.21 -2.77
N THR A 35 -10.89 7.41 -2.19
CA THR A 35 -10.50 8.63 -2.88
C THR A 35 -8.99 8.79 -2.82
N ILE A 36 -8.33 8.88 -3.97
CA ILE A 36 -6.91 9.20 -4.06
C ILE A 36 -6.76 10.72 -4.16
N ILE A 37 -5.90 11.30 -3.32
CA ILE A 37 -5.59 12.73 -3.28
C ILE A 37 -4.08 12.89 -3.49
N CYS A 38 -3.68 13.51 -4.59
CA CYS A 38 -2.30 13.89 -4.87
C CYS A 38 -2.09 15.36 -4.50
N ARG A 39 -1.11 15.66 -3.64
CA ARG A 39 -0.71 17.03 -3.27
C ARG A 39 0.68 17.03 -2.63
N ASP A 40 1.30 18.20 -2.42
CA ASP A 40 2.53 18.30 -1.64
C ASP A 40 2.26 17.90 -0.18
N LEU A 41 2.90 16.81 0.25
CA LEU A 41 2.79 16.31 1.62
C LEU A 41 3.97 16.73 2.49
N GLY A 42 4.98 17.39 1.93
CA GLY A 42 6.26 17.63 2.59
C GLY A 42 7.06 16.32 2.68
N LYS A 43 7.34 15.85 3.90
CA LYS A 43 8.20 14.68 4.15
C LYS A 43 7.54 13.31 3.86
N PRO A 44 6.27 13.05 4.25
CA PRO A 44 5.62 11.78 3.98
C PRO A 44 5.52 11.45 2.48
N LYS A 45 5.65 10.17 2.14
CA LYS A 45 5.51 9.67 0.77
C LYS A 45 4.03 9.43 0.42
N GLY A 46 3.25 9.00 1.39
CA GLY A 46 1.79 8.87 1.32
C GLY A 46 1.22 8.45 2.68
N TRP A 47 -0.11 8.36 2.77
CA TRP A 47 -0.78 7.67 3.87
C TRP A 47 -2.25 7.35 3.54
N PHE A 48 -2.77 6.28 4.12
CA PHE A 48 -4.18 5.93 4.12
C PHE A 48 -4.92 6.57 5.30
N GLN A 49 -6.11 7.14 5.10
CA GLN A 49 -6.92 7.67 6.19
C GLN A 49 -8.38 7.25 6.04
N LYS A 50 -9.03 6.93 7.17
CA LYS A 50 -10.46 6.70 7.24
C LYS A 50 -11.11 7.78 8.11
N VAL A 51 -12.06 8.53 7.56
CA VAL A 51 -12.83 9.55 8.29
C VAL A 51 -14.31 9.27 8.10
N LEU A 52 -15.05 9.05 9.19
CA LEU A 52 -16.51 8.82 9.18
C LEU A 52 -16.95 7.83 8.07
N ARG A 53 -16.23 6.71 7.96
CA ARG A 53 -16.39 5.62 6.95
C ARG A 53 -15.89 5.91 5.53
N ARG A 54 -15.54 7.15 5.20
CA ARG A 54 -14.89 7.48 3.91
C ARG A 54 -13.41 7.14 3.98
N LYS A 55 -12.87 6.63 2.87
CA LYS A 55 -11.49 6.18 2.75
C LYS A 55 -10.73 7.10 1.81
N TYR A 56 -9.54 7.49 2.22
CA TYR A 56 -8.66 8.36 1.48
C TYR A 56 -7.26 7.74 1.42
N ILE A 57 -6.60 7.86 0.28
CA ILE A 57 -5.17 7.63 0.15
C ILE A 57 -4.56 8.94 -0.33
N PHE A 58 -3.64 9.48 0.45
CA PHE A 58 -2.86 10.66 0.09
C PHE A 58 -1.54 10.19 -0.53
N LEU A 59 -1.20 10.72 -1.69
CA LEU A 59 0.07 10.49 -2.36
C LEU A 59 0.82 11.82 -2.47
N ASN A 60 2.14 11.79 -2.23
CA ASN A 60 2.96 12.97 -2.39
C ASN A 60 3.16 13.26 -3.88
N GLU A 61 2.72 14.45 -4.32
CA GLU A 61 2.78 14.86 -5.73
C GLU A 61 4.21 14.95 -6.27
N LYS A 62 5.19 15.15 -5.38
CA LYS A 62 6.61 15.24 -5.70
C LYS A 62 7.26 13.91 -6.06
N LEU A 63 6.54 12.80 -5.93
CA LEU A 63 7.05 11.48 -6.32
C LEU A 63 6.87 11.25 -7.81
N ASP A 64 7.83 10.61 -8.45
CA ASP A 64 7.68 10.04 -9.77
C ASP A 64 6.54 9.00 -9.82
N GLU A 65 6.04 8.70 -11.02
CA GLU A 65 4.87 7.84 -11.19
C GLU A 65 5.09 6.40 -10.70
N TYR A 66 6.30 5.86 -10.82
CA TYR A 66 6.61 4.53 -10.31
C TYR A 66 6.64 4.53 -8.78
N SER A 67 7.19 5.58 -8.17
CA SER A 67 7.13 5.77 -6.72
C SER A 67 5.70 5.93 -6.20
N LYS A 68 4.86 6.72 -6.89
CA LYS A 68 3.43 6.86 -6.54
C LYS A 68 2.72 5.51 -6.62
N LEU A 69 3.01 4.70 -7.65
CA LEU A 69 2.42 3.37 -7.82
C LEU A 69 2.77 2.43 -6.66
N ILE A 70 4.05 2.40 -6.25
CA ILE A 70 4.51 1.60 -5.10
C ILE A 70 3.80 2.04 -3.81
N VAL A 71 3.82 3.34 -3.52
CA VAL A 71 3.17 3.90 -2.32
C VAL A 71 1.67 3.58 -2.34
N LEU A 72 1.00 3.73 -3.49
CA LEU A 72 -0.42 3.40 -3.64
C LEU A 72 -0.71 1.94 -3.32
N CYS A 73 0.11 1.00 -3.81
CA CYS A 73 -0.03 -0.42 -3.50
C CYS A 73 0.11 -0.70 -2.00
N HIS A 74 1.08 -0.07 -1.33
CA HIS A 74 1.28 -0.17 0.12
C HIS A 74 0.07 0.42 0.90
N GLU A 75 -0.37 1.64 0.57
CA GLU A 75 -1.50 2.28 1.26
C GLU A 75 -2.83 1.57 1.01
N LEU A 76 -3.00 0.95 -0.16
CA LEU A 76 -4.13 0.06 -0.43
C LEU A 76 -4.09 -1.17 0.49
N GLY A 77 -2.90 -1.69 0.81
CA GLY A 77 -2.69 -2.71 1.84
C GLY A 77 -3.27 -2.28 3.18
N HIS A 78 -2.96 -1.07 3.66
CA HIS A 78 -3.59 -0.51 4.85
C HIS A 78 -5.12 -0.38 4.72
N ALA A 79 -5.61 0.08 3.57
CA ALA A 79 -7.05 0.26 3.33
C ALA A 79 -7.86 -1.05 3.32
N ILE A 80 -7.22 -2.18 2.97
CA ILE A 80 -7.81 -3.51 2.92
C ILE A 80 -7.63 -4.27 4.24
N LEU A 81 -6.42 -4.26 4.80
CA LEU A 81 -6.07 -5.08 5.96
C LEU A 81 -6.37 -4.37 7.29
N HIS A 82 -6.29 -3.04 7.33
CA HIS A 82 -6.19 -2.24 8.55
C HIS A 82 -7.30 -1.18 8.70
N ASN A 83 -8.48 -1.44 8.14
CA ASN A 83 -9.60 -0.48 8.07
C ASN A 83 -10.57 -0.51 9.27
N SER A 84 -10.19 -1.13 10.39
CA SER A 84 -11.05 -1.18 11.59
C SER A 84 -11.04 0.14 12.36
N GLU A 85 -12.12 0.46 13.06
CA GLU A 85 -12.25 1.71 13.82
C GLU A 85 -11.21 1.82 14.94
N LYS A 86 -10.84 0.69 15.56
CA LYS A 86 -9.78 0.60 16.58
C LYS A 86 -8.41 1.05 16.04
N ILE A 87 -8.06 0.66 14.80
CA ILE A 87 -6.80 1.06 14.16
C ILE A 87 -6.87 2.53 13.71
N GLY A 88 -8.04 2.98 13.23
CA GLY A 88 -8.25 4.39 12.88
C GLY A 88 -8.07 5.35 14.07
N PHE A 89 -8.54 4.96 15.25
CA PHE A 89 -8.37 5.75 16.48
C PHE A 89 -6.90 5.87 16.92
N MET A 90 -6.12 4.79 16.79
CA MET A 90 -4.67 4.84 17.04
C MET A 90 -3.94 5.76 16.03
N LYS A 91 -4.34 5.76 14.76
CA LYS A 91 -3.74 6.60 13.72
C LYS A 91 -3.96 8.09 13.95
N MET A 92 -5.11 8.48 14.48
CA MET A 92 -5.46 9.87 14.76
C MET A 92 -4.54 10.51 15.82
N ASN A 93 -3.94 9.68 16.69
CA ASN A 93 -3.08 10.14 17.79
C ASN A 93 -1.57 9.99 17.51
N PHE A 94 -1.15 9.09 16.60
CA PHE A 94 0.28 8.76 16.47
C PHE A 94 0.85 8.71 15.05
N LEU A 95 0.05 8.85 13.98
CA LEU A 95 0.50 8.81 12.56
C LEU A 95 1.39 7.60 12.15
N ASN A 96 1.66 6.64 13.04
CA ASN A 96 2.59 5.54 12.84
C ASN A 96 1.86 4.21 13.06
N TYR A 97 1.97 3.26 12.12
CA TYR A 97 1.52 1.91 12.37
C TYR A 97 2.56 1.12 13.16
N THR A 98 2.14 0.01 13.77
CA THR A 98 3.10 -0.94 14.36
C THR A 98 3.89 -1.62 13.26
N SER A 99 5.10 -2.08 13.57
CA SER A 99 5.96 -2.79 12.62
C SER A 99 5.25 -4.01 11.99
N GLU A 100 4.37 -4.69 12.71
CA GLU A 100 3.56 -5.79 12.18
C GLU A 100 2.61 -5.32 11.07
N LEU A 101 1.89 -4.21 11.27
CA LEU A 101 0.94 -3.68 10.29
C LEU A 101 1.67 -3.09 9.06
N GLU A 102 2.82 -2.44 9.26
CA GLU A 102 3.70 -1.99 8.17
C GLU A 102 4.20 -3.18 7.35
N ASN A 103 4.64 -4.26 8.01
CA ASN A 103 5.10 -5.47 7.33
C ASN A 103 3.97 -6.14 6.52
N GLU A 104 2.75 -6.19 7.05
CA GLU A 104 1.59 -6.70 6.31
C GLU A 104 1.24 -5.82 5.10
N ALA A 105 1.34 -4.49 5.23
CA ALA A 105 1.11 -3.56 4.12
C ALA A 105 2.22 -3.65 3.06
N ASN A 106 3.47 -3.82 3.46
CA ASN A 106 4.61 -4.06 2.58
C ASN A 106 4.47 -5.37 1.80
N GLU A 107 4.09 -6.47 2.46
CA GLU A 107 3.84 -7.75 1.80
C GLU A 107 2.67 -7.61 0.81
N PHE A 108 1.59 -6.92 1.19
CA PHE A 108 0.45 -6.68 0.29
C PHE A 108 0.87 -5.87 -0.94
N GLY A 109 1.61 -4.78 -0.73
CA GLY A 109 2.11 -3.92 -1.78
C GLY A 109 3.00 -4.69 -2.75
N ALA A 110 3.93 -5.49 -2.23
CA ALA A 110 4.81 -6.34 -3.04
C ALA A 110 4.04 -7.38 -3.85
N GLU A 111 3.06 -8.07 -3.24
CA GLU A 111 2.22 -9.04 -3.95
C GLU A 111 1.37 -8.40 -5.05
N LEU A 112 0.85 -7.18 -4.86
CA LEU A 112 0.09 -6.47 -5.90
C LEU A 112 1.00 -5.91 -7.00
N MET A 113 2.22 -5.48 -6.66
CA MET A 113 3.21 -4.95 -7.60
C MET A 113 3.65 -5.99 -8.64
N LYS A 114 3.64 -7.29 -8.29
CA LYS A 114 3.91 -8.41 -9.23
C LYS A 114 3.00 -8.43 -10.47
N PHE A 115 1.85 -7.76 -10.37
CA PHE A 115 0.87 -7.71 -11.45
C PHE A 115 0.94 -6.42 -12.28
N GLN A 116 1.82 -5.49 -11.93
CA GLN A 116 2.02 -4.25 -12.69
C GLN A 116 3.07 -4.46 -13.78
N GLU A 117 3.15 -3.51 -14.71
CA GLU A 117 4.17 -3.54 -15.75
C GLU A 117 5.57 -3.43 -15.15
N GLU A 118 6.49 -4.25 -15.63
CA GLU A 118 7.90 -4.15 -15.27
C GLU A 118 8.45 -2.83 -15.82
N VAL A 119 9.21 -2.12 -14.98
CA VAL A 119 9.93 -0.91 -15.36
C VAL A 119 11.40 -1.21 -15.60
N SER A 120 12.08 -0.37 -16.38
CA SER A 120 13.52 -0.53 -16.59
C SER A 120 14.30 -0.42 -15.28
N TYR A 121 15.48 -1.04 -15.22
CA TYR A 121 16.37 -0.93 -14.07
C TYR A 121 16.72 0.54 -13.76
N GLU A 122 16.87 1.37 -14.79
CA GLU A 122 17.14 2.81 -14.62
C GLU A 122 15.99 3.54 -13.93
N VAL A 123 14.74 3.27 -14.33
CA VAL A 123 13.55 3.82 -13.68
C VAL A 123 13.48 3.37 -12.22
N ALA A 124 13.65 2.07 -11.97
CA ALA A 124 13.64 1.53 -10.61
C ALA A 124 14.78 2.06 -9.73
N ARG A 125 15.95 2.37 -10.32
CA ARG A 125 17.12 2.91 -9.62
C ARG A 125 16.95 4.38 -9.26
N ASN A 126 16.31 5.16 -10.13
CA ASN A 126 16.21 6.61 -10.00
C ASN A 126 14.91 7.08 -9.34
N CYS A 127 14.03 6.16 -8.94
CA CYS A 127 12.76 6.54 -8.33
C CYS A 127 12.95 7.23 -6.97
N ASP A 128 12.03 8.14 -6.63
CA ASP A 128 12.05 9.00 -5.43
C ASP A 128 11.82 8.26 -4.10
N LEU A 129 11.54 6.97 -4.16
CA LEU A 129 11.55 6.08 -3.01
C LEU A 129 12.99 5.82 -2.59
N GLY A 130 13.29 6.08 -1.31
CA GLY A 130 14.59 5.73 -0.75
C GLY A 130 14.85 4.23 -0.91
N LEU A 131 16.11 3.88 -1.17
CA LEU A 131 16.61 2.49 -1.29
C LEU A 131 16.03 1.56 -0.22
N GLN A 132 15.84 2.06 1.00
CA GLN A 132 15.23 1.33 2.12
C GLN A 132 13.82 0.78 1.82
N VAL A 133 12.92 1.56 1.21
CA VAL A 133 11.55 1.10 0.93
C VAL A 133 11.55 0.02 -0.16
N LEU A 134 12.40 0.19 -1.18
CA LEU A 134 12.58 -0.82 -2.23
C LEU A 134 13.19 -2.11 -1.67
N GLU A 135 14.20 -2.00 -0.81
CA GLU A 135 14.85 -3.15 -0.16
C GLU A 135 13.89 -3.88 0.77
N GLU A 136 13.06 -3.17 1.53
CA GLU A 136 12.03 -3.75 2.38
C GLU A 136 11.01 -4.53 1.54
N MET A 137 10.50 -3.96 0.44
CA MET A 137 9.57 -4.66 -0.45
C MET A 137 10.19 -5.89 -1.14
N LYS A 138 11.47 -5.82 -1.52
CA LYS A 138 12.19 -6.96 -2.14
C LYS A 138 12.23 -8.19 -1.22
N ARG A 139 12.19 -8.03 0.10
CA ARG A 139 12.17 -9.16 1.06
C ARG A 139 10.94 -10.06 0.92
N TYR A 140 9.86 -9.53 0.35
CA TYR A 140 8.57 -10.23 0.19
C TYR A 140 8.40 -10.86 -1.19
N VAL A 141 9.26 -10.50 -2.17
CA VAL A 141 9.27 -11.11 -3.50
C VAL A 141 10.11 -12.38 -3.45
N LYS A 142 9.52 -13.50 -2.99
CA LYS A 142 10.12 -14.83 -3.14
C LYS A 142 9.70 -15.44 -4.48
N TYR A 143 10.70 -15.83 -5.28
CA TYR A 143 10.54 -16.62 -6.50
C TYR A 143 10.11 -18.05 -6.19
#